data_AF-A0A3R8V618-F1
#
_entry.id   AF-A0A3R8V618-F1
#
_cell.length_a   1.000
_cell.length_b   1.000
_cell.length_c   1.000
_cell.angle_alpha   90.00
_cell.angle_beta   90.00
_cell.angle_gamma   90.00
#
_symmetry.space_group_name_H-M   'P 1'
#
loop_
_entity.id
_entity.type
_entity.pdbx_description
1 polymer ?
#
loop_
_entity_poly.entity_id
_entity_poly.type
_entity_poly.pdbx_seq_one_letter_code
_entity_poly.pdbx_strand_id
1 'polypeptide(L)' 'MSKKTFEEDLFLQDVLRSGDELQGAGIGLEGIGLMLTERELSSEEMNALHYAVKALGAMVKTAGSSLYSAARKREGDE' A
#
# COMPACT_ATOMS: atom_id res chain seq x y z
N MET A 1 20.76 -21.33 -11.81
CA MET A 1 19.39 -20.80 -11.70
C MET A 1 18.97 -20.31 -13.08
N SER A 2 17.77 -20.67 -13.56
CA SER A 2 17.29 -20.22 -14.88
C SER A 2 16.87 -18.76 -14.82
N LYS A 3 17.04 -18.00 -15.92
CA LYS A 3 16.60 -16.60 -16.02
C LYS A 3 15.11 -16.45 -15.67
N LYS A 4 14.28 -17.39 -16.11
CA LYS A 4 12.84 -17.44 -15.82
C LYS A 4 12.53 -17.56 -14.32
N THR A 5 13.26 -18.42 -13.61
CA THR A 5 13.10 -18.61 -12.16
C THR A 5 13.52 -17.35 -11.39
N PHE A 6 14.56 -16.66 -11.84
CA PHE A 6 15.01 -15.41 -11.23
C PHE A 6 13.98 -14.28 -11.41
N GLU A 7 13.35 -14.17 -12.58
CA GLU A 7 12.31 -13.17 -12.85
C GLU A 7 11.01 -13.46 -12.07
N GLU A 8 10.66 -14.74 -11.89
CA GLU A 8 9.54 -15.16 -11.02
C GLU A 8 9.77 -14.78 -9.56
N ASP A 9 10.98 -15.00 -9.03
CA ASP A 9 11.33 -14.65 -7.64
C ASP A 9 11.29 -13.14 -7.41
N LEU A 10 11.77 -12.33 -8.37
CA LEU A 10 11.69 -10.87 -8.29
C LEU A 10 10.25 -10.36 -8.31
N PHE A 11 9.40 -10.91 -9.20
CA PHE A 11 7.99 -10.55 -9.24
C PHE A 11 7.28 -10.90 -7.93
N LEU A 12 7.53 -12.08 -7.37
CA LEU A 12 6.96 -12.48 -6.08
C LEU A 12 7.42 -11.57 -4.95
N GLN A 13 8.68 -11.12 -4.94
CA GLN A 13 9.16 -10.13 -3.98
C GLN A 13 8.44 -8.78 -4.11
N ASP A 14 8.21 -8.31 -5.34
CA ASP A 14 7.46 -7.07 -5.57
C ASP A 14 6.00 -7.19 -5.11
N VAL A 15 5.35 -8.32 -5.39
CA VAL A 15 3.98 -8.60 -4.92
C VAL A 15 3.93 -8.62 -3.39
N LEU A 16 4.86 -9.32 -2.74
CA LEU A 16 4.93 -9.40 -1.28
C LEU A 16 5.10 -8.02 -0.65
N ARG A 17 6.05 -7.23 -1.16
CA ARG A 17 6.31 -5.87 -0.68
C ARG A 17 5.10 -4.96 -0.85
N SER A 18 4.47 -4.96 -2.02
CA SER A 18 3.23 -4.21 -2.22
C SER A 18 2.09 -4.71 -1.34
N GLY A 19 2.02 -6.01 -1.07
CA GLY A 19 1.08 -6.61 -0.12
C GLY A 19 1.25 -6.07 1.30
N ASP A 20 2.49 -6.03 1.80
CA ASP A 20 2.82 -5.51 3.12
C ASP A 20 2.48 -4.01 3.24
N GLU A 21 2.81 -3.21 2.22
CA GLU A 21 2.48 -1.78 2.17
C GLU A 21 0.96 -1.55 2.21
N LEU A 22 0.19 -2.32 1.45
CA LEU A 22 -1.28 -2.24 1.43
C LEU A 22 -1.90 -2.71 2.75
N GLN A 23 -1.36 -3.78 3.35
CA GLN A 23 -1.81 -4.27 4.65
C GLN A 23 -1.57 -3.22 5.75
N GLY A 24 -0.37 -2.64 5.79
CA GLY A 24 -0.05 -1.55 6.72
C GLY A 24 -0.97 -0.35 6.53
N ALA A 25 -1.28 0.01 5.28
CA ALA A 25 -2.24 1.07 5.00
C ALA A 25 -3.65 0.73 5.51
N GLY A 26 -4.09 -0.53 5.36
CA GLY A 26 -5.36 -1.02 5.91
C GLY A 26 -5.46 -0.90 7.43
N ILE A 27 -4.43 -1.36 8.16
CA ILE A 27 -4.34 -1.21 9.63
C ILE A 27 -4.42 0.27 10.03
N GLY A 28 -3.72 1.15 9.29
CA GLY A 28 -3.78 2.59 9.53
C GLY A 28 -5.21 3.15 9.38
N LEU A 29 -5.94 2.74 8.34
CA LEU A 29 -7.33 3.14 8.13
C LEU A 29 -8.27 2.64 9.24
N GLU A 30 -8.08 1.41 9.72
CA GLU A 30 -8.84 0.87 10.85
C GLU A 30 -8.61 1.70 12.12
N GLY A 31 -7.34 2.03 12.44
CA GLY A 31 -7.01 2.88 13.59
C GLY A 31 -7.63 4.28 13.48
N ILE A 32 -7.65 4.86 12.28
CA ILE A 32 -8.32 6.13 12.01
C ILE A 32 -9.84 6.03 12.23
N GLY A 33 -10.45 4.94 11.79
CA GLY A 33 -11.87 4.66 12.04
C GLY A 33 -12.18 4.60 13.53
N LEU A 34 -11.35 3.91 14.32
CA LEU A 34 -11.50 3.85 15.79
C LEU A 34 -11.40 5.23 16.42
N MET A 35 -10.39 6.03 16.06
CA MET A 35 -10.22 7.40 16.58
C MET A 35 -11.45 8.28 16.33
N LEU A 36 -12.08 8.15 15.15
CA LEU A 36 -13.29 8.88 14.80
C LEU A 36 -14.54 8.39 15.54
N THR A 37 -14.55 7.12 15.99
CA THR A 37 -15.71 6.50 16.66
C THR A 37 -15.68 6.69 18.17
N GLU A 38 -14.49 6.81 18.77
CA GLU A 38 -14.32 6.79 20.23
C GLU A 38 -14.45 8.18 20.90
N ARG A 39 -14.14 9.27 20.19
CA ARG A 39 -14.22 10.63 20.77
C ARG A 39 -14.33 11.73 19.72
N GLU A 40 -14.82 12.89 20.15
CA GLU A 40 -14.66 14.12 19.40
C GLU A 40 -13.17 14.49 19.33
N LEU A 41 -12.71 14.78 18.11
CA LEU A 41 -11.34 15.18 17.85
C LEU A 41 -11.23 16.71 17.92
N SER A 42 -10.17 17.20 18.53
CA SER A 42 -9.80 18.60 18.45
C SER A 42 -9.45 18.99 17.00
N SER A 43 -9.46 20.29 16.69
CA SER A 43 -9.09 20.79 15.35
C SER A 43 -7.67 20.37 14.94
N GLU A 44 -6.73 20.28 15.90
CA GLU A 44 -5.36 19.83 15.64
C GLU A 44 -5.31 18.34 15.29
N GLU A 45 -6.04 17.51 16.04
CA GLU A 45 -6.14 16.07 15.77
C GLU A 45 -6.85 15.80 14.44
N MET A 46 -7.90 16.56 14.12
CA MET A 46 -8.56 16.49 12.81
C MET A 46 -7.62 16.84 11.66
N ASN A 47 -6.77 17.86 11.82
CA ASN A 47 -5.76 18.21 10.82
C ASN A 47 -4.71 17.11 10.68
N ALA A 48 -4.19 16.57 11.78
CA ALA A 48 -3.24 15.45 11.75
C ALA A 48 -3.86 14.22 11.06
N LEU A 49 -5.12 13.92 11.37
CA LEU A 49 -5.89 12.84 10.77
C LEU A 49 -6.05 13.03 9.26
N HIS A 50 -6.38 14.25 8.82
CA HIS A 50 -6.47 14.59 7.41
C HIS A 50 -5.16 14.29 6.66
N TYR A 51 -4.02 14.69 7.22
CA TYR A 51 -2.71 14.41 6.62
C TYR A 51 -2.38 12.91 6.63
N ALA A 52 -2.71 12.19 7.70
CA ALA A 52 -2.54 10.74 7.79
C ALA A 52 -3.34 10.02 6.70
N VAL A 53 -4.63 10.35 6.53
CA VAL A 53 -5.47 9.78 5.45
C VAL A 53 -4.89 10.08 4.07
N LYS A 54 -4.42 11.31 3.82
CA LYS A 54 -3.79 11.66 2.54
C LYS A 54 -2.52 10.86 2.28
N ALA A 55 -1.67 10.69 3.30
CA ALA A 55 -0.45 9.91 3.19
C ALA A 55 -0.74 8.43 2.90
N LEU A 56 -1.69 7.83 3.62
CA LEU A 56 -2.16 6.46 3.37
C LEU A 56 -2.70 6.31 1.94
N GLY A 57 -3.52 7.26 1.48
CA GLY A 57 -4.03 7.27 0.11
C GLY A 57 -2.92 7.37 -0.94
N ALA A 58 -1.84 8.09 -0.67
CA ALA A 58 -0.66 8.14 -1.55
C ALA A 58 0.09 6.81 -1.56
N MET A 59 0.30 6.18 -0.39
CA MET A 59 0.94 4.87 -0.28
C MET A 59 0.18 3.81 -1.08
N VAL A 60 -1.14 3.71 -0.90
CA VAL A 60 -1.98 2.75 -1.62
C VAL A 60 -1.90 2.94 -3.14
N LYS A 61 -1.93 4.19 -3.62
CA LYS A 61 -1.80 4.50 -5.06
C LYS A 61 -0.44 4.09 -5.61
N THR A 62 0.63 4.37 -4.87
CA THR A 62 2.00 4.00 -5.25
C THR A 62 2.14 2.48 -5.31
N ALA A 63 1.76 1.76 -4.25
CA ALA A 63 1.81 0.31 -4.18
C ALA A 63 1.01 -0.34 -5.33
N GLY A 64 -0.21 0.13 -5.58
CA GLY A 64 -1.05 -0.36 -6.67
C GLY A 64 -0.44 -0.11 -8.06
N SER A 65 0.13 1.08 -8.29
CA SER A 65 0.81 1.42 -9.55
C SER A 65 2.04 0.55 -9.79
N SER A 66 2.85 0.33 -8.74
CA SER A 66 4.02 -0.54 -8.80
C SER A 66 3.65 -1.99 -9.11
N LEU A 67 2.62 -2.53 -8.43
CA LEU A 67 2.12 -3.88 -8.67
C LEU A 67 1.61 -4.04 -10.11
N TYR A 68 0.80 -3.09 -10.59
CA TYR A 68 0.28 -3.12 -11.95
C TYR A 68 1.41 -3.07 -13.00
N SER A 69 2.40 -2.19 -12.78
CA SER A 69 3.55 -2.08 -13.69
C SER A 69 4.38 -3.37 -13.72
N ALA A 70 4.61 -4.00 -12.57
CA ALA A 70 5.30 -5.28 -12.47
C ALA A 70 4.52 -6.40 -13.19
N ALA A 71 3.20 -6.45 -13.03
CA ALA A 71 2.34 -7.40 -13.71
C ALA A 71 2.36 -7.23 -15.24
N ARG A 72 2.28 -5.98 -15.72
CA ARG A 72 2.36 -5.66 -17.16
C ARG A 72 3.70 -6.02 -17.77
N LYS A 73 4.80 -5.81 -17.04
CA LYS A 73 6.13 -6.22 -17.48
C LYS A 73 6.20 -7.74 -17.65
N ARG A 74 5.66 -8.48 -16.68
CA ARG A 74 5.60 -9.95 -16.74
C ARG A 74 4.75 -10.45 -17.92
N GLU A 75 3.59 -9.85 -18.16
CA GLU A 75 2.71 -10.19 -19.31
C GLU A 75 3.39 -9.93 -20.66
N GLY A 76 4.27 -8.93 -20.74
CA GLY A 76 5.03 -8.62 -21.96
C GLY A 76 6.35 -9.39 -22.13
N ASP A 77 6.83 -10.07 -21.09
CA ASP A 77 8.04 -10.91 -21.07
C ASP A 77 7.72 -12.41 -21.30
N GLU A 78 6.44 -12.80 -21.39
CA GLU A 78 5.94 -14.13 -21.81
C GLU A 78 5.87 -14.28 -23.34
#